data_AF-A0A2Z6M1E2-F1
#
_entry.id   AF-A0A2Z6M1E2-F1
#
_cell.length_a   1.000
_cell.length_b   1.000
_cell.length_c   1.000
_cell.angle_alpha   90.00
_cell.angle_beta   90.00
_cell.angle_gamma   90.00
#
_symmetry.space_group_name_H-M   'P 1'
#
loop_
_entity.id
_entity.type
_entity.pdbx_description
1 polymer ?
#
loop_
_entity_poly.entity_id
_entity_poly.type
_entity_poly.pdbx_seq_one_letter_code
_entity_poly.pdbx_strand_id
1 'polypeptide(L)' 'MICISDVELVKEILSNKFGFYPKRKVRRPSIVTLVGEGIALMDGVEWVRRRRILNPAFSIDKLKV' A
#
# COMPACT_ATOMS: atom_id res chain seq x y z
N MET A 1 1.00 8.77 -19.81
CA MET A 1 0.69 7.64 -18.92
C MET A 1 1.42 6.45 -19.49
N ILE A 2 2.24 5.77 -18.69
CA ILE A 2 2.99 4.59 -19.14
C ILE A 2 2.26 3.37 -18.58
N CYS A 3 1.97 2.40 -19.45
CA CYS A 3 1.39 1.12 -19.06
C CYS A 3 2.50 0.07 -19.11
N ILE A 4 2.66 -0.69 -18.03
CA ILE A 4 3.68 -1.72 -17.90
C ILE A 4 2.96 -3.05 -17.82
N SER A 5 3.20 -3.91 -18.81
CA SER A 5 2.57 -5.24 -18.91
C SER A 5 3.55 -6.38 -18.68
N ASP A 6 4.85 -6.09 -18.65
CA ASP A 6 5.90 -7.05 -18.36
C ASP A 6 5.91 -7.40 -16.87
N VAL A 7 5.87 -8.70 -16.56
CA VAL A 7 5.74 -9.21 -15.19
C VAL A 7 6.99 -8.92 -14.35
N GLU A 8 8.18 -9.03 -14.94
CA GLU A 8 9.43 -8.80 -14.23
C GLU A 8 9.56 -7.32 -13.85
N LEU A 9 9.22 -6.42 -14.78
CA LEU A 9 9.18 -4.98 -14.50
C LEU A 9 8.13 -4.61 -13.44
N VAL A 10 6.94 -5.21 -13.49
CA VAL A 10 5.90 -4.99 -12.48
C VAL A 10 6.40 -5.43 -11.10
N LYS A 11 7.06 -6.59 -11.02
CA LYS A 11 7.61 -7.11 -9.77
C LYS A 11 8.72 -6.22 -9.22
N GLU A 12 9.61 -5.73 -10.08
CA GLU A 12 10.67 -4.80 -9.70
C GLU A 12 10.09 -3.52 -9.07
N ILE A 13 9.08 -2.93 -9.73
CA ILE A 13 8.44 -1.70 -9.27
C ILE A 13 7.69 -1.90 -7.95
N LEU A 14 6.89 -2.96 -7.84
CA LEU A 14 6.03 -3.20 -6.67
C LEU A 14 6.79 -3.76 -5.45
N SER A 15 7.92 -4.43 -5.67
CA SER A 15 8.74 -5.00 -4.58
C SER A 15 9.88 -4.08 -4.15
N ASN A 16 10.04 -2.94 -4.81
CA ASN A 16 11.11 -2.00 -4.54
C ASN A 16 11.03 -1.45 -3.10
N LYS A 17 12.13 -1.59 -2.35
CA LYS A 17 12.26 -1.09 -0.96
C LYS A 17 12.92 0.29 -0.88
N PHE A 18 13.44 0.81 -1.98
CA PHE A 18 14.18 2.08 -2.03
C PHE A 18 13.26 3.31 -2.12
N GLY A 19 11.94 3.14 -2.21
CA GLY A 19 10.98 4.25 -2.21
C GLY A 19 10.95 5.06 -3.51
N PHE A 20 11.54 4.55 -4.61
CA PHE A 20 11.53 5.25 -5.91
C PHE A 20 10.14 5.33 -6.55
N TYR A 21 9.21 4.49 -6.11
CA TYR A 21 7.85 4.42 -6.62
C TYR A 21 6.84 4.72 -5.48
N PRO A 22 6.69 5.99 -5.06
CA PRO A 22 5.70 6.35 -4.05
C PRO A 22 4.29 6.15 -4.60
N LYS A 23 3.33 5.90 -3.71
CA LYS A 23 1.94 5.76 -4.13
C LYS A 23 1.43 7.09 -4.66
N ARG A 24 0.56 7.01 -5.67
CA ARG A 24 -0.07 8.21 -6.22
C ARG A 24 -1.03 8.78 -5.18
N LYS A 25 -0.85 10.06 -4.84
CA LYS A 25 -1.78 10.79 -3.97
C LYS A 25 -3.20 10.70 -4.52
N VAL A 26 -4.14 10.46 -3.61
CA VAL A 26 -5.56 10.33 -3.97
C VAL A 26 -6.03 11.63 -4.59
N ARG A 27 -6.48 11.55 -5.85
CA ARG A 27 -7.00 12.72 -6.57
C ARG A 27 -8.41 13.13 -6.14
N ARG A 28 -9.12 12.27 -5.40
CA ARG A 28 -10.48 12.53 -4.91
C ARG A 28 -10.47 12.77 -3.40
N PRO A 29 -10.50 14.03 -2.95
CA PRO A 29 -10.51 14.37 -1.52
C PRO A 29 -11.64 13.69 -0.76
N SER A 30 -12.78 13.46 -1.42
CA SER A 30 -13.95 12.78 -0.86
C SER A 30 -13.66 11.36 -0.33
N ILE A 31 -12.71 10.63 -0.93
CA ILE A 31 -12.31 9.32 -0.43
C ILE A 31 -11.57 9.45 0.90
N VAL A 32 -10.69 10.44 1.01
CA VAL A 32 -9.96 10.71 2.26
C VAL A 32 -10.94 11.21 3.33
N THR A 33 -11.94 12.02 2.97
CA THR A 33 -12.98 12.47 3.90
C THR A 33 -13.84 11.30 4.41
N LEU A 34 -14.15 10.31 3.57
CA LEU A 34 -15.01 9.19 3.94
C LEU A 34 -14.28 8.13 4.77
N VAL A 35 -13.05 7.78 4.39
CA VAL A 35 -12.33 6.61 4.92
C VAL A 35 -11.10 7.00 5.74
N GLY A 36 -10.78 8.30 5.82
CA GLY A 36 -9.56 8.81 6.42
C GLY A 36 -8.31 8.48 5.59
N GLU A 37 -7.14 8.76 6.17
CA GLU A 37 -5.86 8.31 5.64
C GLU A 37 -5.63 6.83 5.99
N GLY A 38 -6.27 5.94 5.21
CA GLY A 38 -6.08 4.50 5.34
C GLY A 38 -4.67 4.04 4.95
N ILE A 39 -4.26 2.84 5.37
CA ILE A 39 -2.94 2.23 5.08
C ILE A 39 -2.67 2.12 3.57
N ALA A 40 -3.72 2.02 2.74
CA ALA A 40 -3.55 2.04 1.29
C ALA A 40 -2.95 3.36 0.78
N LEU A 41 -3.21 4.48 1.46
CA LEU A 41 -2.87 5.83 1.00
C LEU A 41 -1.57 6.38 1.61
N MET A 42 -1.08 5.75 2.66
CA MET A 42 0.12 6.18 3.38
C MET A 42 1.38 5.58 2.76
N ASP A 43 2.50 6.29 2.95
CA ASP A 43 3.84 5.88 2.50
C ASP A 43 4.87 5.95 3.63
N GLY A 44 6.05 5.39 3.38
CA GLY A 44 7.22 5.52 4.25
C GLY A 44 7.05 4.92 5.65
N VAL A 45 7.66 5.58 6.64
CA VAL A 45 7.77 5.07 8.03
C VAL A 45 6.39 4.90 8.68
N GLU A 46 5.45 5.80 8.40
CA GLU A 46 4.12 5.72 8.99
C GLU A 46 3.34 4.50 8.48
N TRP A 47 3.47 4.22 7.18
CA TRP A 47 2.90 3.00 6.58
C TRP A 47 3.51 1.73 7.18
N VAL A 48 4.84 1.69 7.34
CA VAL A 48 5.54 0.54 7.96
C VAL A 48 5.02 0.30 9.38
N ARG A 49 4.88 1.37 10.18
CA ARG A 49 4.38 1.29 11.55
C ARG A 49 2.95 0.73 11.61
N ARG A 50 2.02 1.31 10.84
CA ARG A 50 0.61 0.88 10.87
C ARG A 50 0.45 -0.55 10.35
N ARG A 51 1.19 -0.93 9.29
CA ARG A 51 1.16 -2.31 8.75
C ARG A 51 1.68 -3.33 9.76
N ARG A 52 2.74 -3.00 10.51
CA ARG A 52 3.28 -3.87 11.56
C ARG A 52 2.25 -4.14 12.68
N ILE A 53 1.46 -3.14 13.03
CA ILE A 53 0.41 -3.28 14.07
C ILE A 53 -0.78 -4.09 13.55
N LEU A 54 -1.18 -3.92 12.28
CA LEU A 54 -2.34 -4.64 11.73
C LEU A 54 -2.04 -6.08 11.28
N ASN A 55 -0.84 -6.36 10.77
CA ASN A 55 -0.52 -7.69 10.23
C ASN A 55 -0.89 -8.87 11.17
N PRO A 56 -0.68 -8.80 12.50
CA PRO A 56 -1.06 -9.87 13.42
C PRO A 56 -2.56 -10.16 13.53
N ALA A 57 -3.43 -9.25 13.05
CA ALA A 57 -4.87 -9.49 12.96
C ALA A 57 -5.24 -10.34 11.73
N PHE A 58 -4.38 -10.34 10.71
CA PHE A 58 -4.53 -11.08 9.46
C PHE A 58 -3.58 -12.28 9.37
N SER A 59 -3.16 -12.83 10.51
CA SER A 59 -2.42 -14.09 10.56
C SER A 59 -3.32 -15.26 10.18
N ILE A 60 -2.76 -16.34 9.61
CA ILE A 60 -3.50 -17.54 9.20
C ILE A 60 -4.35 -18.11 10.36
N ASP A 61 -3.84 -18.05 11.59
CA ASP A 61 -4.52 -18.54 12.80
C ASP A 61 -5.77 -17.72 13.16
N LYS A 62 -5.84 -16.46 12.72
CA LYS A 62 -6.94 -15.52 13.02
C LYS A 62 -7.89 -15.32 11.84
N LEU A 63 -7.45 -15.65 10.63
CA LEU A 63 -8.28 -15.69 9.43
C LEU A 63 -9.06 -17.02 9.41
N LYS A 64 -10.16 -17.09 10.18
CA LYS A 64 -11.18 -18.12 9.96
C LYS A 64 -11.97 -17.76 8.69
N VAL A 65 -11.98 -18.68 7.72
CA VAL A 65 -12.91 -18.70 6.57
C VAL A 65 -14.19 -19.39 7.00
#